data_AF-A0A960LEG4-F1
#
_entry.id   AF-A0A960LEG4-F1
#
_cell.length_a   1.000
_cell.length_b   1.000
_cell.length_c   1.000
_cell.angle_alpha   90.00
_cell.angle_beta   90.00
_cell.angle_gamma   90.00
#
_symmetry.space_group_name_H-M   'P 1'
#
loop_
_entity.id
_entity.type
_entity.pdbx_description
1 polymer ?
#
loop_
_entity_poly.entity_id
_entity_poly.type
_entity_poly.pdbx_seq_one_letter_code
_entity_poly.pdbx_strand_id
1 'polypeptide(L)'
;MAGKWVTFCLGTEIYGVEIGHVREMVALMATRTVPKQPPEQLGVAILRNEIIPVMDMRRILGMANDHASIEIIDTLEARKEDHVNWLNSLGT
;
A
#
# COMPACT_ATOMS: atom_id res chain seq x y z
N MET A 1 19.87 20.69 5.68
CA MET A 1 19.04 19.82 6.56
C MET A 1 18.79 18.54 5.80
N ALA A 2 18.96 17.37 6.42
CA ALA A 2 18.67 16.10 5.75
C ALA A 2 17.16 16.02 5.45
N GLY A 3 16.79 15.71 4.20
CA GLY A 3 15.40 15.53 3.81
C GLY A 3 14.75 14.41 4.63
N LYS A 4 13.46 14.57 4.97
CA LYS A 4 12.66 13.52 5.61
C LYS A 4 11.98 12.71 4.52
N TRP A 5 11.99 11.39 4.64
CA TRP A 5 11.49 10.46 3.62
C TRP A 5 10.60 9.40 4.26
N VAL A 6 9.58 8.98 3.53
CA VAL A 6 8.85 7.73 3.78
C VAL A 6 9.48 6.67 2.89
N THR A 7 9.97 5.60 3.51
CA THR A 7 10.61 4.49 2.80
C THR A 7 9.72 3.26 2.79
N PHE A 8 9.74 2.52 1.69
CA PHE A 8 8.98 1.28 1.51
C PHE A 8 9.74 0.31 0.60
N CYS A 9 9.41 -0.97 0.70
CA CYS A 9 10.04 -2.00 -0.12
C CYS A 9 9.21 -2.30 -1.37
N LEU A 10 9.88 -2.45 -2.51
CA LEU A 10 9.33 -3.08 -3.71
C LEU A 10 10.20 -4.30 -4.03
N GLY A 11 9.69 -5.48 -3.68
CA GLY A 11 10.50 -6.70 -3.77
C GLY A 11 11.65 -6.63 -2.77
N THR A 12 12.88 -6.76 -3.27
CA THR A 12 14.11 -6.70 -2.46
C THR A 12 14.73 -5.31 -2.36
N GLU A 13 14.14 -4.30 -3.01
CA GLU A 13 14.68 -2.94 -3.08
C GLU A 13 13.91 -1.97 -2.19
N ILE A 14 14.62 -0.97 -1.65
CA ILE A 14 14.04 0.10 -0.82
C ILE A 14 13.92 1.36 -1.67
N TYR A 15 12.69 1.90 -1.72
CA TYR A 15 12.36 3.17 -2.36
C TYR A 15 11.98 4.20 -1.30
N GLY A 16 12.06 5.48 -1.67
CA GLY A 16 11.74 6.59 -0.78
C GLY A 16 10.98 7.70 -1.50
N VAL A 17 9.96 8.24 -0.84
CA VAL A 17 9.27 9.46 -1.26
C VAL A 17 9.52 10.52 -0.20
N GLU A 18 9.88 11.73 -0.62
CA GLU A 18 10.08 12.84 0.30
C GLU A 18 8.77 13.13 1.03
N ILE A 19 8.83 13.31 2.36
CA ILE A 19 7.63 13.41 3.20
C ILE A 19 6.71 14.58 2.79
N GLY A 20 7.26 15.64 2.19
CA GLY A 20 6.47 16.78 1.68
C GLY A 20 5.52 16.41 0.54
N HIS A 21 5.77 15.29 -0.16
CA HIS A 21 4.91 14.76 -1.21
C HIS A 21 3.92 13.69 -0.70
N VAL A 22 4.02 13.28 0.57
CA VAL A 22 3.15 12.26 1.16
C VAL A 22 1.99 12.93 1.89
N ARG A 23 0.77 12.78 1.35
CA ARG A 23 -0.45 13.30 2.00
C ARG A 23 -0.86 12.44 3.19
N GLU A 24 -0.89 11.13 2.99
CA GLU A 24 -1.32 10.16 3.99
C GLU A 24 -0.80 8.76 3.64
N MET A 25 -0.63 7.91 4.65
CA MET A 25 -0.34 6.50 4.48
C MET A 25 -1.57 5.73 4.93
N VAL A 26 -2.24 5.07 3.97
CA VAL A 26 -3.46 4.30 4.21
C VAL A 26 -3.21 2.83 3.93
N ALA A 27 -3.90 1.95 4.65
CA ALA A 27 -3.95 0.53 4.30
C ALA A 27 -4.61 0.37 2.92
N LEU A 28 -4.23 -0.69 2.20
CA LEU A 28 -4.82 -0.95 0.89
C LEU A 28 -6.33 -1.15 1.02
N MET A 29 -7.10 -0.42 0.23
CA MET A 29 -8.55 -0.50 0.18
C MET A 29 -8.99 -1.30 -1.04
N ALA A 30 -10.19 -1.89 -0.98
CA ALA A 30 -10.78 -2.55 -2.13
C ALA A 30 -10.88 -1.58 -3.33
N THR A 31 -10.33 -1.97 -4.47
CA THR A 31 -10.33 -1.18 -5.69
C THR A 31 -11.43 -1.61 -6.63
N ARG A 32 -12.03 -0.66 -7.35
CA ARG A 32 -12.97 -0.92 -8.45
C ARG A 32 -12.29 -0.67 -9.78
N THR A 33 -12.32 -1.66 -10.67
CA THR A 33 -11.77 -1.55 -12.02
C THR A 33 -12.55 -0.52 -12.84
N VAL A 34 -11.83 0.29 -13.64
CA VAL A 34 -12.44 1.26 -14.56
C VAL A 34 -12.17 0.83 -16.01
N PRO A 35 -13.14 0.94 -16.94
CA PRO A 35 -12.92 0.62 -18.34
C PRO A 35 -11.79 1.46 -18.96
N LYS A 36 -10.97 0.84 -19.81
CA LYS A 36 -9.87 1.50 -20.55
C LYS A 36 -8.80 2.18 -19.67
N GLN A 37 -8.59 1.69 -18.44
CA GLN A 37 -7.53 2.19 -17.58
C GLN A 37 -6.13 1.81 -18.09
N PRO A 38 -5.09 2.61 -17.82
CA PRO A 38 -3.71 2.24 -18.09
C PRO A 38 -3.31 0.93 -17.37
N PRO A 39 -2.37 0.14 -17.92
CA PRO A 39 -1.97 -1.13 -17.32
C PRO A 39 -1.37 -0.98 -15.91
N GLU A 40 -0.75 0.15 -15.61
CA GLU A 40 -0.23 0.51 -14.28
C GLU A 40 -1.31 0.88 -13.26
N GLN A 41 -2.55 1.09 -13.69
CA GLN A 41 -3.66 1.40 -12.80
C GLN A 41 -4.40 0.11 -12.39
N LEU A 42 -4.49 -0.12 -11.07
CA LEU A 42 -5.26 -1.23 -10.51
C LEU A 42 -6.77 -0.94 -10.55
N GLY A 43 -7.15 0.31 -10.35
CA GLY A 43 -8.54 0.76 -10.34
C GLY A 43 -8.70 2.11 -9.68
N VAL A 44 -9.84 2.32 -9.03
CA VAL A 44 -10.11 3.45 -8.15
C VAL A 44 -10.54 2.97 -6.77
N ALA A 45 -10.14 3.71 -5.73
CA ALA A 45 -10.61 3.53 -4.37
C ALA A 45 -11.40 4.77 -3.91
N ILE A 46 -12.23 4.61 -2.89
CA ILE A 46 -12.95 5.73 -2.26
C ILE A 46 -12.30 5.99 -0.91
N LEU A 47 -11.69 7.16 -0.75
CA LEU A 47 -11.07 7.60 0.49
C LEU A 47 -11.76 8.88 0.96
N ARG A 48 -12.48 8.80 2.09
CA ARG A 48 -13.22 9.95 2.67
C ARG A 48 -14.12 10.66 1.64
N ASN A 49 -14.89 9.89 0.89
CA ASN A 49 -15.75 10.35 -0.21
C ASN A 49 -15.01 10.91 -1.44
N GLU A 50 -13.68 10.86 -1.50
CA GLU A 50 -12.92 11.19 -2.70
C GLU A 50 -12.58 9.92 -3.49
N ILE A 51 -12.80 9.97 -4.81
CA ILE A 51 -12.38 8.89 -5.72
C ILE A 51 -10.92 9.12 -6.08
N ILE A 52 -10.05 8.20 -5.67
CA ILE A 52 -8.62 8.28 -5.93
C ILE A 52 -8.17 7.12 -6.84
N PRO A 53 -7.31 7.37 -7.86
CA PRO A 53 -6.73 6.31 -8.65
C PRO A 53 -5.74 5.50 -7.79
N VAL A 54 -5.74 4.19 -7.95
CA VAL A 54 -4.79 3.30 -7.30
C VAL A 54 -3.85 2.73 -8.36
N MET A 55 -2.56 3.04 -8.20
CA MET A 55 -1.52 2.70 -9.15
C MET A 55 -0.58 1.63 -8.58
N ASP A 56 -0.14 0.70 -9.42
CA ASP A 56 0.87 -0.30 -9.08
C ASP A 56 2.27 0.26 -9.40
N MET A 57 3.04 0.60 -8.35
CA MET A 57 4.39 1.16 -8.51
C MET A 57 5.35 0.19 -9.20
N ARG A 58 5.17 -1.13 -9.08
CA ARG A 58 6.02 -2.10 -9.78
C ARG A 58 5.82 -1.99 -11.29
N ARG A 59 4.57 -1.84 -11.74
CA ARG A 59 4.25 -1.63 -13.16
C ARG A 59 4.78 -0.29 -13.68
N ILE A 60 4.67 0.77 -12.89
CA ILE A 60 5.22 2.09 -13.24
C ILE A 60 6.74 2.00 -13.44
N LEU A 61 7.43 1.26 -12.59
CA LEU A 61 8.89 1.10 -12.63
C LEU A 61 9.35 -0.02 -13.58
N GLY A 62 8.44 -0.70 -14.28
CA GLY A 62 8.76 -1.79 -15.21
C GLY A 62 9.34 -3.04 -14.53
N MET A 63 9.05 -3.26 -13.24
CA MET A 63 9.53 -4.40 -12.48
C MET A 63 8.75 -5.67 -12.86
N ALA A 64 9.41 -6.83 -12.76
CA ALA A 64 8.76 -8.12 -12.95
C ALA A 64 7.59 -8.25 -11.97
N ASN A 65 6.45 -8.70 -12.49
CA ASN A 65 5.21 -8.82 -11.74
C ASN A 65 5.28 -10.08 -10.86
N ASP A 66 6.03 -10.00 -9.77
CA ASP A 66 5.95 -11.01 -8.72
C ASP A 66 4.67 -10.76 -7.93
N HIS A 67 3.89 -11.80 -7.63
CA HIS A 67 2.52 -11.74 -7.12
C HIS A 67 2.38 -11.13 -5.69
N ALA A 68 3.34 -10.33 -5.24
CA ALA A 68 3.53 -9.90 -3.87
C ALA A 68 2.57 -8.78 -3.40
N SER A 69 1.74 -8.20 -4.28
CA SER A 69 0.73 -7.22 -3.86
C SER A 69 -0.36 -7.86 -2.99
N ILE A 70 -0.54 -9.18 -3.06
CA ILE A 70 -1.38 -9.96 -2.13
C ILE A 70 -0.62 -10.21 -0.81
N GLU A 71 0.67 -10.51 -0.90
CA GLU A 71 1.52 -10.91 0.23
C GLU A 71 1.68 -9.81 1.30
N ILE A 72 1.73 -8.53 0.91
CA ILE A 72 1.80 -7.41 1.87
C ILE A 72 0.47 -7.26 2.64
N ILE A 73 -0.68 -7.44 1.99
CA ILE A 73 -1.99 -7.36 2.66
C ILE A 73 -2.10 -8.48 3.70
N ASP A 74 -1.75 -9.70 3.29
CA ASP A 74 -1.78 -10.86 4.17
C ASP A 74 -0.82 -10.65 5.36
N THR A 75 0.35 -10.06 5.12
CA THR A 75 1.32 -9.73 6.18
C THR A 75 0.80 -8.64 7.12
N LEU A 76 0.11 -7.61 6.60
CA LEU A 76 -0.44 -6.52 7.40
C LEU A 76 -1.65 -6.98 8.22
N GLU A 77 -2.52 -7.80 7.65
CA GLU A 77 -3.64 -8.40 8.37
C GLU A 77 -3.14 -9.39 9.42
N ALA A 78 -2.15 -10.23 9.11
CA ALA A 78 -1.51 -11.10 10.09
C ALA A 78 -0.93 -10.29 11.27
N ARG A 79 -0.24 -9.18 10.99
CA ARG A 79 0.31 -8.30 12.06
C ARG A 79 -0.76 -7.60 12.88
N LYS A 80 -1.86 -7.21 12.25
CA LYS A 80 -3.01 -6.63 12.95
C LYS A 80 -3.67 -7.66 13.87
N GLU A 81 -3.85 -8.88 13.37
CA GLU A 81 -4.40 -9.99 14.15
C GLU A 81 -3.48 -10.37 15.32
N ASP A 82 -2.16 -10.43 15.12
CA ASP A 82 -1.17 -10.63 16.19
C ASP A 82 -1.28 -9.56 17.27
N HIS A 83 -1.47 -8.30 16.88
CA HIS A 83 -1.65 -7.20 17.82
C HIS A 83 -2.95 -7.34 18.63
N VAL A 84 -4.05 -7.73 17.99
CA VAL A 84 -5.34 -8.00 18.65
C VAL A 84 -5.23 -9.18 19.61
N ASN A 85 -4.57 -10.26 19.18
CA ASN A 85 -4.34 -11.44 20.01
C ASN A 85 -3.49 -11.12 21.24
N TRP A 86 -2.47 -10.27 21.09
CA TRP A 86 -1.69 -9.76 22.21
C TRP A 86 -2.56 -8.97 23.19
N LEU A 87 -3.41 -8.04 22.70
CA LEU A 87 -4.32 -7.29 23.57
C LEU A 87 -5.28 -8.21 24.34
N ASN A 88 -5.85 -9.21 23.68
CA ASN A 88 -6.75 -10.18 24.31
C ASN A 88 -6.05 -11.05 25.37
N SER A 89 -4.75 -11.34 25.17
CA SER A 89 -3.95 -12.09 26.14
C SER A 89 -3.67 -11.35 27.45
N LEU A 90 -3.86 -10.02 27.46
CA LEU A 90 -3.64 -9.18 28.65
C LEU A 90 -4.82 -9.22 29.64
N GLY A 91 -5.94 -9.88 29.29
CA GLY A 91 -7.07 -10.12 30.19
C GLY A 91 -7.82 -8.84 30.59
N THR A 92 -8.85 -8.48 29.80
CA THR A 92 -9.98 -7.66 30.27
C THR A 92 -11.28 -8.38 29.97
#